data_AF-A0A2X3JPG3-F1
#
_entry.id   AF-A0A2X3JPG3-F1
#
_cell.length_a   1.000
_cell.length_b   1.000
_cell.length_c   1.000
_cell.angle_alpha   90.00
_cell.angle_beta   90.00
_cell.angle_gamma   90.00
#
_symmetry.space_group_name_H-M   'P 1'
#
loop_
_entity.id
_entity.type
_entity.pdbx_description
1 polymer ?
#
loop_
_entity_poly.entity_id
_entity_poly.type
_entity_poly.pdbx_seq_one_letter_code
_entity_poly.pdbx_strand_id
1 'polypeptide(L)'
;MKTLVVALGGNALLQRGEALTAENQYRNIASAVPALARLARSYRLAIVHGNGPQVGLLALQNLAWKEVDPYPLDVLVAESQGMIGYMLAQSLSAQPQMPACHDGADAH
;
A
#
# COMPACT_ATOMS: atom_id res chain seq x y z
N MET A 1 6.69 -14.28 19.35
CA MET A 1 6.22 -14.25 17.94
C MET A 1 7.36 -13.78 17.05
N LYS A 2 7.67 -14.43 15.91
CA LYS A 2 8.76 -13.98 15.01
C LYS A 2 8.28 -12.84 14.10
N THR A 3 9.18 -11.94 13.72
CA THR A 3 8.88 -10.87 12.74
C THR A 3 9.12 -11.40 11.32
N LEU A 4 8.19 -11.14 10.40
CA LEU A 4 8.29 -11.47 8.99
C LEU A 4 8.13 -10.20 8.15
N VAL A 5 9.13 -9.88 7.34
CA VAL A 5 9.06 -8.77 6.37
C VAL A 5 8.48 -9.30 5.07
N VAL A 6 7.41 -8.69 4.58
CA VAL A 6 6.76 -9.04 3.31
C VAL A 6 6.86 -7.84 2.37
N ALA A 7 7.57 -8.01 1.26
CA ALA A 7 7.70 -6.99 0.23
C ALA A 7 6.68 -7.20 -0.89
N LEU A 8 5.74 -6.26 -1.04
CA LEU A 8 4.80 -6.19 -2.15
C LEU A 8 5.42 -5.36 -3.27
N GLY A 9 5.84 -6.00 -4.35
CA GLY A 9 6.42 -5.29 -5.50
C GLY A 9 5.41 -4.30 -6.12
N GLY A 10 5.89 -3.25 -6.79
CA GLY A 10 5.01 -2.28 -7.48
C GLY A 10 4.07 -2.95 -8.50
N ASN A 11 4.50 -4.05 -9.10
CA ASN A 11 3.70 -4.88 -10.03
C ASN A 11 2.67 -5.80 -9.31
N ALA A 12 2.76 -5.95 -7.99
CA ALA A 12 1.74 -6.63 -7.19
C ALA A 12 0.54 -5.71 -6.90
N LEU A 13 0.71 -4.40 -7.12
CA LEU A 13 -0.35 -3.38 -6.95
C LEU A 13 -0.95 -2.95 -8.30
N LEU A 14 -0.24 -3.19 -9.41
CA LEU A 14 -0.72 -2.92 -10.76
C LEU A 14 -0.18 -3.96 -11.74
N GLN A 15 -1.05 -4.67 -12.46
CA GLN A 15 -0.62 -5.60 -13.50
C GLN A 15 -0.19 -4.85 -14.76
N ARG A 16 0.70 -5.45 -15.54
CA ARG A 16 1.19 -4.84 -16.78
C ARG A 16 0.03 -4.56 -17.73
N GLY A 17 -0.13 -3.31 -18.12
CA GLY A 17 -1.17 -2.87 -19.06
C GLY A 17 -2.50 -2.48 -18.42
N GLU A 18 -2.65 -2.60 -17.11
CA GLU A 18 -3.82 -2.08 -16.40
C GLU A 18 -3.75 -0.56 -16.26
N ALA A 19 -4.90 0.10 -16.40
CA ALA A 19 -5.03 1.50 -16.04
C ALA A 19 -4.87 1.67 -14.53
N LEU A 20 -4.27 2.78 -14.10
CA LEU A 20 -3.99 3.04 -12.69
C LEU A 20 -5.22 3.60 -11.95
N THR A 21 -6.35 2.91 -12.03
CA THR A 21 -7.59 3.29 -11.36
C THR A 21 -7.61 2.79 -9.91
N ALA A 22 -8.37 3.47 -9.05
CA ALA A 22 -8.56 3.02 -7.66
C ALA A 22 -9.12 1.58 -7.61
N GLU A 23 -10.06 1.25 -8.48
CA GLU A 23 -10.64 -0.10 -8.58
C GLU A 23 -9.58 -1.17 -8.89
N ASN A 24 -8.68 -0.92 -9.85
CA ASN A 24 -7.62 -1.86 -10.18
C ASN A 24 -6.64 -2.03 -9.01
N GLN A 25 -6.32 -0.93 -8.31
CA GLN A 25 -5.46 -1.01 -7.13
C GLN A 25 -6.10 -1.84 -6.00
N TYR A 26 -7.38 -1.62 -5.68
CA TYR A 26 -8.09 -2.43 -4.69
C TYR A 26 -8.17 -3.90 -5.09
N ARG A 27 -8.46 -4.20 -6.36
CA ARG A 27 -8.51 -5.57 -6.88
C ARG A 27 -7.16 -6.28 -6.73
N ASN A 28 -6.07 -5.62 -7.08
CA ASN A 28 -4.72 -6.18 -6.97
C ASN A 28 -4.32 -6.39 -5.51
N ILE A 29 -4.61 -5.42 -4.63
CA ILE A 29 -4.41 -5.56 -3.18
C ILE A 29 -5.21 -6.74 -2.62
N ALA A 30 -6.48 -6.88 -3.00
CA ALA A 30 -7.36 -7.95 -2.53
C ALA A 30 -6.81 -9.34 -2.85
N SER A 31 -6.00 -9.50 -3.91
CA SER A 31 -5.36 -10.78 -4.24
C SER A 31 -4.31 -11.22 -3.20
N ALA A 32 -3.62 -10.28 -2.55
CA ALA A 32 -2.58 -10.55 -1.56
C ALA A 32 -3.14 -10.67 -0.12
N VAL A 33 -4.27 -10.00 0.15
CA VAL A 33 -4.88 -9.88 1.49
C VAL A 33 -5.13 -11.23 2.18
N PRO A 34 -5.70 -12.27 1.55
CA PRO A 34 -5.93 -13.55 2.24
C PRO A 34 -4.64 -14.25 2.69
N ALA A 35 -3.57 -14.13 1.90
CA ALA A 35 -2.28 -14.72 2.25
C ALA A 35 -1.62 -13.95 3.40
N LEU A 36 -1.64 -12.62 3.35
CA LEU A 36 -1.15 -11.74 4.41
C LEU A 36 -1.90 -11.99 5.73
N ALA A 37 -3.23 -12.04 5.68
CA ALA A 37 -4.06 -12.28 6.86
C ALA A 37 -3.78 -13.65 7.50
N ARG A 38 -3.52 -14.69 6.68
CA ARG A 38 -3.12 -16.01 7.20
C ARG A 38 -1.76 -15.97 7.90
N LEU A 39 -0.78 -15.24 7.34
CA LEU A 39 0.55 -15.09 7.93
C LEU A 39 0.52 -14.28 9.24
N ALA A 40 -0.34 -13.26 9.31
CA ALA A 40 -0.51 -12.42 10.50
C ALA A 40 -0.92 -13.21 11.76
N ARG A 41 -1.52 -14.40 11.60
CA ARG A 41 -1.86 -15.29 12.72
C ARG A 41 -0.65 -15.93 13.41
N SER A 42 0.50 -15.98 12.75
CA SER A 42 1.69 -16.69 13.24
C SER A 42 2.93 -15.79 13.33
N TYR A 43 2.90 -14.64 12.65
CA TYR A 43 4.03 -13.72 12.54
C TYR A 43 3.58 -12.29 12.82
N ARG A 44 4.49 -11.50 13.39
CA ARG A 44 4.38 -10.04 13.37
C ARG A 44 4.82 -9.58 11.98
N LEU A 45 3.88 -9.07 11.17
CA LEU A 45 4.18 -8.67 9.80
C LEU A 45 4.70 -7.23 9.74
N ALA A 46 5.79 -7.04 9.00
CA ALA A 46 6.20 -5.74 8.48
C ALA A 46 5.98 -5.76 6.97
N ILE A 47 4.99 -5.01 6.48
CA ILE A 47 4.67 -4.96 5.05
C ILE A 47 5.37 -3.74 4.47
N VAL A 48 6.15 -3.96 3.42
CA VAL A 48 6.78 -2.90 2.63
C VAL A 48 6.29 -2.99 1.19
N HIS A 49 6.27 -1.88 0.47
CA HIS A 49 5.82 -1.88 -0.92
C HIS A 49 6.62 -0.92 -1.79
N GLY A 50 6.61 -1.18 -3.10
CA GLY A 50 7.00 -0.19 -4.11
C GLY A 50 5.84 0.76 -4.42
N ASN A 51 6.14 1.92 -4.98
CA ASN A 51 5.16 2.94 -5.35
C ASN A 51 5.39 3.55 -6.74
N GLY A 52 6.29 2.97 -7.55
CA GLY A 52 6.73 3.53 -8.84
C GLY A 52 5.59 3.93 -9.79
N PRO A 53 4.65 3.04 -10.11
CA PRO A 53 3.49 3.39 -10.95
C PRO A 53 2.62 4.51 -10.36
N GLN A 54 2.40 4.49 -9.04
CA GLN A 54 1.56 5.45 -8.32
C GLN A 54 2.20 6.83 -8.30
N VAL A 55 3.48 6.93 -7.91
CA VAL A 55 4.20 8.21 -7.92
C VAL A 55 4.36 8.75 -9.34
N GLY A 56 4.49 7.86 -10.34
CA GLY A 56 4.51 8.24 -11.75
C GLY A 56 3.20 8.89 -12.20
N LEU A 57 2.04 8.31 -11.84
CA LEU A 57 0.74 8.94 -12.13
C LEU A 57 0.59 10.27 -11.41
N LEU A 58 0.91 10.33 -10.12
CA LEU A 58 0.83 11.57 -9.33
C LEU A 58 1.71 12.66 -9.96
N ALA A 59 2.92 12.34 -10.42
CA ALA A 59 3.79 13.29 -11.11
C ALA A 59 3.17 13.80 -12.41
N LEU A 60 2.55 12.94 -13.21
CA LEU A 60 1.85 13.35 -14.44
C LEU A 60 0.65 14.27 -14.14
N GLN A 61 -0.13 13.95 -13.11
CA GLN A 61 -1.27 14.78 -12.67
C GLN A 61 -0.80 16.13 -12.13
N ASN A 62 0.22 16.13 -11.28
CA ASN A 62 0.85 17.32 -10.71
C ASN A 62 1.41 18.25 -11.80
N LEU A 63 2.00 17.67 -12.87
CA LEU A 63 2.47 18.44 -14.03
C LEU A 63 1.34 18.93 -14.95
N ALA A 64 0.19 18.25 -14.97
CA ALA A 64 -0.96 18.64 -15.79
C ALA A 64 -1.74 19.81 -15.19
N TRP A 65 -1.73 19.95 -13.86
CA TRP A 65 -2.35 21.08 -13.16
C TRP A 65 -1.50 22.35 -13.30
N LYS A 66 -2.12 23.47 -13.71
CA LYS A 66 -1.39 24.71 -14.09
C LYS A 66 -1.62 25.90 -13.17
N GLU A 67 -2.53 25.80 -12.20
CA GLU A 67 -2.86 26.92 -11.30
C GLU A 67 -1.78 27.17 -10.23
N VAL A 68 -0.96 26.17 -9.92
CA VAL A 68 0.14 26.26 -8.95
C VAL A 68 1.36 25.49 -9.41
N ASP A 69 2.52 25.80 -8.83
CA ASP A 69 3.75 25.08 -9.08
C ASP A 69 3.63 23.60 -8.65
N PRO A 70 4.22 22.66 -9.41
CA PRO A 70 4.21 21.25 -9.06
C PRO A 70 4.92 20.99 -7.73
N TYR A 71 4.33 20.14 -6.89
CA TYR A 71 5.04 19.60 -5.72
C TYR A 71 6.30 18.83 -6.12
N PRO A 72 7.35 18.86 -5.30
CA PRO A 72 8.56 18.07 -5.54
C PRO A 72 8.30 16.56 -5.41
N LEU A 73 9.14 15.76 -6.07
CA LEU A 73 8.92 14.32 -6.21
C LEU A 73 8.89 13.57 -4.88
N ASP A 74 9.65 14.00 -3.88
CA ASP A 74 9.67 13.43 -2.54
C ASP A 74 8.33 13.60 -1.79
N VAL A 75 7.64 14.72 -1.99
CA VAL A 75 6.28 14.94 -1.48
C VAL A 75 5.29 13.98 -2.15
N LEU A 76 5.41 13.79 -3.48
CA LEU A 76 4.56 12.81 -4.19
C LEU A 76 4.88 11.36 -3.79
N VAL A 77 6.13 11.06 -3.44
CA VAL A 77 6.50 9.79 -2.83
C VAL A 77 5.74 9.62 -1.52
N ALA A 78 5.75 10.62 -0.63
CA ALA A 78 5.02 10.55 0.63
C ALA A 78 3.50 10.36 0.42
N GLU A 79 2.90 11.07 -0.54
CA GLU A 79 1.48 10.93 -0.89
C GLU A 79 1.14 9.49 -1.35
N SER A 80 1.96 8.93 -2.24
CA SER A 80 1.75 7.55 -2.72
C SER A 80 1.95 6.49 -1.63
N GLN A 81 2.81 6.72 -0.63
CA GLN A 81 2.91 5.85 0.55
C GLN A 81 1.61 5.87 1.37
N GLY A 82 1.04 7.06 1.61
CA GLY A 82 -0.24 7.20 2.29
C GLY A 82 -1.38 6.51 1.54
N MET A 83 -1.45 6.69 0.22
CA MET A 83 -2.46 6.06 -0.64
C MET A 83 -2.42 4.52 -0.54
N ILE A 84 -1.25 3.92 -0.78
CA ILE A 84 -1.10 2.46 -0.79
C ILE A 84 -1.27 1.89 0.63
N GLY A 85 -0.65 2.53 1.62
CA GLY A 85 -0.75 2.13 3.03
C GLY A 85 -2.19 2.12 3.52
N TYR A 86 -2.97 3.15 3.17
CA TYR A 86 -4.39 3.23 3.48
C TYR A 86 -5.17 2.06 2.86
N MET A 87 -5.00 1.81 1.56
CA MET A 87 -5.72 0.74 0.87
C MET A 87 -5.38 -0.64 1.44
N LEU A 88 -4.10 -0.89 1.77
CA LEU A 88 -3.65 -2.12 2.41
C LEU A 88 -4.26 -2.29 3.81
N ALA A 89 -4.17 -1.24 4.65
CA ALA A 89 -4.70 -1.25 6.00
C ALA A 89 -6.21 -1.50 6.00
N GLN A 90 -6.97 -0.75 5.20
CA GLN A 90 -8.41 -0.93 5.05
C GLN A 90 -8.76 -2.36 4.61
N SER A 91 -8.09 -2.88 3.57
CA SER A 91 -8.39 -4.20 3.02
C SER A 91 -8.05 -5.34 3.99
N LEU A 92 -6.99 -5.18 4.79
CA LEU A 92 -6.62 -6.13 5.84
C LEU A 92 -7.60 -6.05 7.01
N SER A 93 -7.94 -4.86 7.50
CA SER A 93 -8.89 -4.68 8.61
C SER A 93 -10.28 -5.23 8.30
N ALA A 94 -10.66 -5.34 7.02
CA ALA A 94 -11.89 -5.97 6.60
C ALA A 94 -11.88 -7.52 6.71
N GLN A 95 -10.73 -8.15 6.99
CA GLN A 95 -10.62 -9.61 7.11
C GLN A 95 -10.99 -10.08 8.52
N PRO A 96 -11.98 -10.97 8.69
CA PRO A 96 -12.40 -11.47 10.00
C PRO A 96 -11.29 -12.14 10.82
N GLN A 97 -10.30 -12.72 10.14
CA GLN A 97 -9.19 -13.46 10.72
C GLN A 97 -7.99 -12.60 11.12
N MET A 98 -8.04 -11.28 10.90
CA MET A 98 -6.94 -10.40 11.29
C MET A 98 -6.91 -10.22 12.82
N PRO A 99 -5.74 -10.43 13.46
CA PRO A 99 -5.59 -10.09 14.86
C PRO A 99 -5.77 -8.57 15.05
N ALA A 100 -6.25 -8.17 16.23
CA ALA A 100 -6.30 -6.75 16.58
C ALA A 100 -4.91 -6.14 16.37
N CYS A 101 -4.85 -4.95 15.75
CA CYS A 101 -3.61 -4.18 15.73
C CYS A 101 -3.23 -3.91 17.19
N HIS A 102 -2.16 -4.56 17.66
CA HIS A 102 -1.51 -4.17 18.88
C HIS A 102 -0.69 -2.93 18.55
N ASP A 103 -1.28 -1.77 18.76
CA ASP A 103 -0.59 -0.49 18.81
C ASP A 103 0.60 -0.71 19.74
N GLY A 104 1.82 -0.37 19.31
CA GLY A 104 3.08 -0.75 19.97
C GLY A 104 3.31 -0.18 21.39
N ALA A 105 2.27 0.10 22.15
CA ALA A 105 2.29 0.58 23.53
C ALA A 105 2.80 -0.47 24.55
N ASP A 106 2.81 -1.76 24.19
CA ASP A 106 3.29 -2.84 25.08
C ASP A 106 4.74 -3.28 24.80
N ALA A 107 5.47 -2.58 23.95
CA ALA A 107 6.91 -2.78 23.79
C ALA A 107 7.65 -1.95 24.86
N HIS A 108 7.91 -2.60 26.01
CA HIS A 108 8.82 -2.14 27.05
C HIS A 108 10.17 -1.66 26.51
#